data_AF-A0A6G4N741-F1
#
_entry.id   AF-A0A6G4N741-F1
#
_cell.length_a   1.000
_cell.length_b   1.000
_cell.length_c   1.000
_cell.angle_alpha   90.00
_cell.angle_beta   90.00
_cell.angle_gamma   90.00
#
_symmetry.space_group_name_H-M   'P 1'
#
loop_
_entity.id
_entity.type
_entity.pdbx_description
1 polymer ?
#
loop_
_entity_poly.entity_id
_entity_poly.type
_entity_poly.pdbx_seq_one_letter_code
_entity_poly.pdbx_strand_id
1 'polypeptide(L)'
;LGIFLSLALMSIQLIEIYKLAIPLIIIVLVQVVVMILFAVLILFRGLGKDYDAAVMVGGFIGHGLGATPNAMANLDVITKKYGNSPKAYLVVPIVGAFLIDLIGVIVIMGFIQWFS
;
A
#
# COMPACT_ATOMS: atom_id res chain seq x y z
N LEU A 1 -18.15 -4.76 14.44
CA LEU A 1 -16.97 -4.06 13.90
C LEU A 1 -16.96 -2.57 14.26
N GLY A 2 -18.03 -1.81 13.96
CA GLY A 2 -18.08 -0.36 14.23
C GLY A 2 -17.86 0.04 15.71
N ILE A 3 -18.43 -0.68 16.68
CA ILE A 3 -18.23 -0.37 18.11
C ILE A 3 -16.79 -0.64 18.55
N PHE A 4 -16.14 -1.69 18.04
CA PHE A 4 -14.74 -2.02 18.37
C PHE A 4 -13.77 -0.99 17.78
N LEU A 5 -14.02 -0.58 16.53
CA LEU A 5 -13.23 0.48 15.88
C LEU A 5 -13.44 1.83 16.60
N SER A 6 -14.69 2.18 16.94
CA SER A 6 -14.97 3.39 17.72
C SER A 6 -14.32 3.38 19.10
N LEU A 7 -14.32 2.24 19.81
CA LEU A 7 -13.63 2.09 21.09
C LEU A 7 -12.12 2.23 20.95
N ALA A 8 -11.51 1.61 19.93
CA ALA A 8 -10.09 1.77 19.65
C ALA A 8 -9.74 3.22 19.33
N LEU A 9 -10.51 3.89 18.48
CA LEU A 9 -10.31 5.29 18.11
C LEU A 9 -10.50 6.24 19.30
N MET A 10 -11.48 5.99 20.17
CA MET A 10 -11.70 6.76 21.40
C MET A 10 -10.61 6.53 22.45
N SER A 11 -9.97 5.35 22.45
CA SER A 11 -8.88 5.02 23.36
C SER A 11 -7.53 5.60 22.93
N ILE A 12 -7.43 6.17 21.72
CA ILE A 12 -6.21 6.82 21.25
C ILE A 12 -5.95 8.08 22.09
N GLN A 13 -4.81 8.10 22.77
CA GLN A 13 -4.32 9.31 23.42
C GLN A 13 -3.74 10.26 22.36
N LEU A 14 -4.57 11.15 21.82
CA LEU A 14 -4.19 12.13 20.79
C LEU A 14 -2.95 12.96 21.18
N ILE A 15 -2.77 13.21 22.48
CA ILE A 15 -1.61 13.91 23.05
C ILE A 15 -0.33 13.06 22.97
N GLU A 16 -0.41 11.75 23.15
CA GLU A 16 0.74 10.86 22.95
C GLU A 16 1.12 10.78 21.48
N ILE A 17 0.14 10.72 20.57
CA ILE A 17 0.40 10.80 19.12
C ILE A 17 1.08 12.12 18.76
N TYR A 18 0.65 13.24 19.34
CA TYR A 18 1.29 14.54 19.08
C TYR A 18 2.77 14.55 19.47
N LYS A 19 3.14 13.92 20.60
CA LYS A 19 4.55 13.75 20.99
C LYS A 19 5.34 12.89 19.99
N LEU A 20 4.67 12.00 19.28
CA LEU A 20 5.23 11.13 18.26
C LEU A 20 5.10 11.68 16.83
N ALA A 21 4.53 12.87 16.64
CA ALA A 21 4.25 13.41 15.31
C ALA A 21 5.52 13.56 14.46
N ILE A 22 6.61 14.07 15.05
CA ILE A 22 7.90 14.20 14.36
C ILE A 22 8.44 12.82 13.92
N PRO A 23 8.57 11.82 14.84
CA PRO A 23 8.92 10.46 14.46
C PRO A 23 8.04 9.87 13.33
N LEU A 24 6.72 10.05 13.38
CA LEU A 24 5.80 9.53 12.37
C LEU A 24 6.04 10.15 10.99
N ILE A 25 6.29 11.46 10.92
CA ILE A 25 6.61 12.16 9.66
C ILE A 25 7.90 11.58 9.06
N ILE A 26 8.93 11.36 9.88
CA ILE A 26 10.20 10.77 9.42
C ILE A 26 9.96 9.37 8.84
N ILE A 27 9.18 8.53 9.53
CA ILE A 27 8.86 7.18 9.07
C ILE A 27 8.16 7.23 7.71
N VAL A 28 7.13 8.08 7.56
CA VAL A 28 6.39 8.22 6.30
C VAL A 28 7.30 8.73 5.17
N LEU A 29 8.20 9.68 5.45
CA LEU A 29 9.15 10.16 4.45
C LEU A 29 10.10 9.06 3.98
N VAL A 30 10.68 8.31 4.91
CA VAL A 30 11.55 7.17 4.58
C VAL A 30 10.77 6.11 3.79
N GLN A 31 9.54 5.80 4.21
CA GLN A 31 8.64 4.87 3.52
C GLN A 31 8.38 5.33 2.08
N VAL A 32 8.07 6.60 1.85
CA VAL A 32 7.85 7.15 0.51
C VAL A 32 9.09 7.01 -0.36
N VAL A 33 10.27 7.36 0.17
CA VAL A 33 11.54 7.25 -0.58
C VAL A 33 11.84 5.80 -0.96
N VAL A 34 11.79 4.88 0.02
CA VAL A 34 12.05 3.46 -0.21
C VAL A 34 11.05 2.88 -1.21
N MET A 35 9.78 3.26 -1.10
CA MET A 35 8.73 2.78 -2.01
C MET A 35 8.93 3.27 -3.44
N ILE A 36 9.28 4.54 -3.64
CA ILE A 36 9.58 5.07 -4.98
C ILE A 36 10.78 4.34 -5.58
N LEU A 37 11.86 4.16 -4.80
CA LEU A 37 13.04 3.42 -5.26
C LEU A 37 12.70 1.99 -5.65
N PHE A 38 11.95 1.27 -4.81
CA PHE A 38 11.52 -0.09 -5.08
C PHE A 38 10.61 -0.18 -6.31
N ALA A 39 9.63 0.72 -6.40
CA ALA A 39 8.69 0.81 -7.50
C ALA A 39 9.38 1.02 -8.85
N VAL A 40 10.37 1.92 -8.92
CA VAL A 40 11.05 2.27 -10.17
C VAL A 40 12.16 1.28 -10.52
N LEU A 41 12.98 0.88 -9.53
CA LEU A 41 14.17 0.07 -9.80
C LEU A 41 13.87 -1.41 -9.92
N ILE A 42 12.87 -1.91 -9.19
CA ILE A 42 12.55 -3.34 -9.11
C ILE A 42 11.24 -3.59 -9.82
N LEU A 43 10.13 -3.00 -9.35
CA LEU A 43 8.80 -3.37 -9.81
C LEU A 43 8.58 -3.03 -11.29
N PHE A 44 8.86 -1.80 -11.71
CA PHE A 44 8.72 -1.37 -13.11
C PHE A 44 9.58 -2.23 -14.05
N ARG A 45 10.79 -2.62 -13.61
CA ARG A 45 11.70 -3.46 -14.40
C ARG A 45 11.24 -4.92 -14.45
N GLY A 46 10.74 -5.46 -13.34
CA GLY A 46 10.27 -6.83 -13.23
C GLY A 46 8.96 -7.09 -13.97
N LEU A 47 8.11 -6.06 -14.12
CA LEU A 47 6.83 -6.16 -14.82
C LEU A 47 6.91 -6.00 -16.34
N GLY A 48 8.11 -5.81 -16.92
CA GLY A 48 8.32 -5.75 -18.37
C GLY A 48 8.52 -4.36 -18.96
N LYS A 49 8.51 -3.30 -18.14
CA LYS A 49 8.80 -1.90 -18.53
C LYS A 49 7.88 -1.33 -19.63
N ASP A 50 6.68 -1.87 -19.77
CA ASP A 50 5.68 -1.39 -20.71
C ASP A 50 4.66 -0.45 -20.03
N TYR A 51 3.66 -0.02 -20.80
CA TYR A 51 2.59 0.83 -20.27
C TYR A 51 1.81 0.13 -19.16
N ASP A 52 1.46 -1.15 -19.33
CA ASP A 52 0.76 -1.93 -18.32
C ASP A 52 1.56 -2.00 -17.01
N ALA A 53 2.89 -2.17 -17.09
CA ALA A 53 3.80 -2.11 -15.95
C ALA A 53 3.77 -0.73 -15.26
N ALA A 54 3.77 0.37 -16.01
CA ALA A 54 3.68 1.71 -15.44
C ALA A 54 2.35 1.94 -14.69
N VAL A 55 1.23 1.47 -15.27
CA VAL A 55 -0.10 1.55 -14.64
C VAL A 55 -0.15 0.68 -13.37
N MET A 56 0.37 -0.55 -13.43
CA MET A 56 0.46 -1.45 -12.27
C MET A 56 1.33 -0.88 -11.15
N VAL A 57 2.44 -0.23 -11.47
CA VAL A 57 3.30 0.47 -10.50
C VAL A 57 2.54 1.64 -9.86
N GLY A 58 1.75 2.38 -10.63
CA GLY A 58 0.86 3.42 -10.09
C GLY A 58 -0.15 2.86 -9.08
N GLY A 59 -0.74 1.70 -9.38
CA GLY A 59 -1.60 0.96 -8.45
C GLY A 59 -0.86 0.50 -7.20
N PHE A 60 0.35 -0.05 -7.35
CA PHE A 60 1.19 -0.49 -6.23
C PHE A 60 1.53 0.65 -5.26
N ILE A 61 1.94 1.81 -5.77
CA ILE A 61 2.24 2.99 -4.93
C ILE A 61 0.96 3.47 -4.22
N GLY A 62 -0.18 3.46 -4.92
CA GLY A 62 -1.48 3.83 -4.34
C GLY A 62 -1.87 2.92 -3.19
N HIS A 63 -1.71 1.60 -3.36
CA HIS A 63 -1.91 0.64 -2.28
C HIS A 63 -0.90 0.83 -1.14
N GLY A 64 0.40 0.91 -1.46
CA GLY A 64 1.47 0.93 -0.47
C GLY A 64 1.48 2.16 0.44
N LEU A 65 0.96 3.30 0.00
CA LEU A 65 0.79 4.51 0.81
C LEU A 65 -0.58 4.62 1.48
N GLY A 66 -1.47 3.66 1.26
CA GLY A 66 -2.80 3.67 1.83
C GLY A 66 -3.43 2.29 1.82
N ALA A 67 -4.34 2.06 0.89
CA ALA A 67 -5.06 0.80 0.78
C ALA A 67 -5.52 0.57 -0.67
N THR A 68 -6.17 -0.57 -0.91
CA THR A 68 -6.80 -0.94 -2.19
C THR A 68 -7.63 0.17 -2.86
N PRO A 69 -8.49 0.95 -2.18
CA PRO A 69 -9.22 2.05 -2.84
C PRO A 69 -8.29 3.11 -3.45
N ASN A 70 -7.14 3.40 -2.84
CA ASN A 70 -6.16 4.34 -3.38
C ASN A 70 -5.46 3.77 -4.61
N ALA A 71 -5.21 2.45 -4.63
CA ALA A 71 -4.71 1.75 -5.80
C ALA A 71 -5.66 1.92 -6.99
N MET A 72 -6.96 1.69 -6.76
CA MET A 72 -8.00 1.86 -7.79
C MET A 72 -8.11 3.30 -8.27
N ALA A 73 -8.05 4.27 -7.35
CA ALA A 73 -8.04 5.68 -7.71
C ALA A 73 -6.85 6.05 -8.61
N ASN A 74 -5.65 5.52 -8.32
CA ASN A 74 -4.48 5.73 -9.18
C ASN A 74 -4.64 5.08 -10.55
N LEU A 75 -5.14 3.84 -10.62
CA LEU A 75 -5.43 3.17 -11.89
C LEU A 75 -6.40 4.02 -12.73
N ASP A 76 -7.47 4.52 -12.11
CA ASP A 76 -8.48 5.36 -12.77
C ASP A 76 -7.85 6.65 -13.31
N VAL A 77 -7.06 7.37 -12.51
CA VAL A 77 -6.46 8.64 -12.94
C VAL A 77 -5.48 8.42 -14.10
N ILE A 78 -4.65 7.37 -14.04
CA ILE A 78 -3.66 7.08 -15.08
C ILE A 78 -4.37 6.65 -16.36
N THR A 79 -5.29 5.69 -16.27
CA THR A 79 -5.94 5.14 -17.46
C THR A 79 -6.94 6.09 -18.12
N LYS A 80 -7.60 6.96 -17.35
CA LYS A 80 -8.38 8.08 -17.90
C LYS A 80 -7.54 9.03 -18.74
N LYS A 81 -6.25 9.21 -18.40
CA LYS A 81 -5.36 10.16 -19.08
C LYS A 81 -4.56 9.53 -20.23
N TYR A 82 -4.11 8.29 -20.07
CA TYR A 82 -3.14 7.67 -20.96
C TYR A 82 -3.65 6.41 -21.68
N GLY A 83 -4.89 5.99 -21.42
CA GLY A 83 -5.54 4.85 -22.07
C GLY A 83 -5.76 3.66 -21.14
N ASN A 84 -6.68 2.77 -21.50
CA ASN A 84 -7.05 1.64 -20.65
C ASN A 84 -5.94 0.61 -20.49
N SER A 85 -5.88 -0.03 -19.32
CA SER A 85 -5.04 -1.20 -19.04
C SER A 85 -5.85 -2.28 -18.32
N PRO A 86 -6.55 -3.17 -19.06
CA PRO A 86 -7.34 -4.24 -18.46
C PRO A 86 -6.51 -5.17 -17.56
N LYS A 87 -5.23 -5.38 -17.91
CA LYS A 87 -4.31 -6.18 -17.11
C LYS A 87 -4.11 -5.59 -15.72
N ALA A 88 -3.89 -4.28 -15.61
CA ALA A 88 -3.67 -3.64 -14.31
C ALA A 88 -4.92 -3.70 -13.42
N TYR A 89 -6.12 -3.51 -14.00
CA TYR A 89 -7.39 -3.64 -13.27
C TYR A 89 -7.69 -5.07 -12.80
N LEU A 90 -7.13 -6.09 -13.44
CA LEU A 90 -7.26 -7.48 -12.99
C LEU A 90 -6.20 -7.81 -11.92
N VAL A 91 -4.94 -7.49 -12.19
CA VAL A 91 -3.80 -7.92 -11.35
C VAL A 91 -3.75 -7.17 -10.03
N VAL A 92 -3.86 -5.83 -10.05
CA VAL A 92 -3.65 -5.00 -8.86
C VAL A 92 -4.65 -5.30 -7.74
N PRO A 93 -5.97 -5.46 -7.98
CA PRO A 93 -6.91 -5.78 -6.90
C PRO A 93 -6.72 -7.19 -6.34
N ILE A 94 -6.45 -8.18 -7.21
CA ILE A 94 -6.25 -9.56 -6.76
C ILE A 94 -5.02 -9.64 -5.84
N VAL A 95 -3.92 -9.01 -6.25
CA VAL A 95 -2.68 -9.00 -5.47
C VAL A 95 -2.81 -8.11 -4.23
N GLY A 96 -3.26 -6.88 -4.41
CA GLY A 96 -3.27 -5.84 -3.37
C GLY A 96 -4.45 -5.87 -2.41
N ALA A 97 -5.54 -6.57 -2.70
CA ALA A 97 -6.68 -6.67 -1.78
C ALA A 97 -6.82 -8.06 -1.16
N PHE A 98 -6.47 -9.12 -1.89
CA PHE A 98 -6.75 -10.48 -1.44
C PHE A 98 -5.46 -11.22 -1.07
N LEU A 99 -4.51 -11.35 -2.00
CA LEU A 99 -3.31 -12.15 -1.75
C LEU A 99 -2.42 -11.55 -0.66
N ILE A 100 -2.30 -10.22 -0.62
CA ILE A 100 -1.49 -9.55 0.40
C ILE A 100 -2.02 -9.79 1.82
N ASP A 101 -3.34 -9.83 2.00
CA ASP A 101 -3.95 -10.07 3.31
C ASP A 101 -3.74 -11.52 3.77
N LEU A 102 -3.86 -12.48 2.85
CA LEU A 102 -3.59 -13.89 3.11
C LEU A 102 -2.13 -14.12 3.53
N ILE A 103 -1.19 -13.57 2.76
CA ILE A 103 0.25 -13.67 3.07
C ILE A 103 0.60 -12.88 4.32
N GLY A 104 -0.02 -11.70 4.52
CA GLY A 104 0.23 -10.84 5.66
C GLY A 104 -0.05 -11.55 6.99
N VAL A 105 -1.14 -12.30 7.07
CA VAL A 105 -1.46 -13.11 8.25
C VAL A 105 -0.39 -14.16 8.54
N ILE A 106 0.10 -14.87 7.52
CA ILE A 106 1.16 -15.88 7.65
C ILE A 106 2.47 -15.21 8.12
N VAL A 107 2.83 -14.09 7.50
CA VAL A 107 4.05 -13.34 7.85
C VAL A 107 3.96 -12.84 9.29
N ILE A 108 2.87 -12.18 9.69
CA ILE A 108 2.70 -11.66 11.05
C ILE A 108 2.79 -12.80 12.07
N MET A 109 2.08 -13.91 11.86
CA MET A 109 2.15 -15.06 12.77
C MET A 109 3.57 -15.66 12.83
N GLY A 110 4.26 -15.77 11.69
CA GLY A 110 5.63 -16.25 11.64
C GLY A 110 6.60 -15.34 12.40
N PHE A 111 6.46 -14.02 12.28
CA PHE A 111 7.25 -13.06 13.05
C PHE A 111 6.96 -13.20 14.55
N ILE A 112 5.69 -13.27 14.97
CA ILE A 112 5.34 -13.45 16.40
C ILE A 112 5.96 -14.72 16.96
N GLN A 113 5.90 -15.84 16.24
CA GLN A 113 6.50 -17.11 16.69
C GLN A 113 8.02 -17.07 16.75
N TRP A 114 8.68 -16.32 15.85
CA TRP A 114 10.13 -16.24 15.83
C TRP A 114 10.70 -15.32 16.93
N PHE A 115 9.95 -14.29 17.34
CA PHE A 115 10.35 -13.35 18.38
C PHE A 115 9.79 -13.66 19.78
N SER A 116 8.99 -14.73 19.93
CA SER A 116 8.49 -15.24 21.21
C SER A 116 9.36 -16.39 21.72
#